data_AF-A0A1Q9WKV4-F1
#
_entry.id   AF-A0A1Q9WKV4-F1
#
_cell.length_a   1.000
_cell.length_b   1.000
_cell.length_c   1.000
_cell.angle_alpha   90.00
_cell.angle_beta   90.00
_cell.angle_gamma   90.00
#
_symmetry.space_group_name_H-M   'P 1'
#
loop_
_entity.id
_entity.type
_entity.pdbx_description
1 polymer ?
#
loop_
_entity_poly.entity_id
_entity_poly.type
_entity_poly.pdbx_seq_one_letter_code
_entity_poly.pdbx_strand_id
1 'polypeptide(L)'
;MQGVLEGIDLNLSEIITTESTDHAVASANLAQTIEQLLAGEIEEAHDNARDGSIEEYIAIKIAEMDPSIKTEQSPTATIQRAQTITDCLGELLGKLGRNEFEGDLGRWACNLTISGLRTGLVVGTLTTIRQLIGFTLEKTLQSSAASPLTRNVLGAISLMMGPALNIIGAVRDECNGTANTQTRLARLATLTLSMAALAMAAAAPQALPALASYGSQTAFYSFASDLVNLFLPISDNSTPNPTGTVATAGLNGALQFLAFTAMSNTAPNSGPGYAMSAGSAPSTANEVFATQLSDWLARNTEAAASVDLSTENRTTEILESLAPVIGHDVLRGTYNAGADIASQVLGGEIMHALQPEKNPEGFRIKLMAPRIPSAEHVANQFLTTNAIRTSMSETIITVVVSASRYFSTLPISKTEVDHIVNALVAAVVFASRPGFVYANQGTKPAANV
;
A
#
# COMPACT_ATOMS: atom_id res chain seq x y z
N MET A 1 27.96 -14.49 10.96
CA MET A 1 26.72 -13.71 10.76
C MET A 1 26.43 -12.75 11.91
N GLN A 2 26.73 -13.12 13.17
CA GLN A 2 26.51 -12.29 14.36
C GLN A 2 27.31 -10.96 14.36
N GLY A 3 28.59 -10.98 14.00
CA GLY A 3 29.41 -9.74 13.93
C GLY A 3 29.09 -8.79 12.76
N VAL A 4 28.34 -9.24 11.74
CA VAL A 4 27.87 -8.37 10.65
C VAL A 4 26.60 -7.63 11.06
N LEU A 5 25.74 -8.28 11.87
CA LEU A 5 24.54 -7.66 12.42
C LEU A 5 24.87 -6.62 13.51
N GLU A 6 25.86 -6.89 14.36
CA GLU A 6 26.35 -5.91 15.35
C GLU A 6 27.00 -4.67 14.69
N GLY A 7 27.71 -4.86 13.57
CA GLY A 7 28.28 -3.74 12.81
C GLY A 7 27.24 -2.88 12.09
N ILE A 8 26.10 -3.47 11.70
CA ILE A 8 24.98 -2.74 11.10
C ILE A 8 24.22 -1.96 12.18
N ASP A 9 24.00 -2.55 13.37
CA ASP A 9 23.33 -1.89 14.49
C ASP A 9 24.13 -0.70 15.05
N LEU A 10 25.45 -0.82 15.11
CA LEU A 10 26.35 0.28 15.50
C LEU A 10 26.34 1.42 14.48
N ASN A 11 26.41 1.12 13.18
CA ASN A 11 26.34 2.13 12.13
C ASN A 11 24.96 2.78 12.04
N LEU A 12 23.87 2.03 12.24
CA LEU A 12 22.51 2.58 12.30
C LEU A 12 22.31 3.44 13.54
N SER A 13 22.83 3.03 14.69
CA SER A 13 22.77 3.83 15.92
C SER A 13 23.59 5.10 15.76
N GLU A 14 24.77 5.04 15.15
CA GLU A 14 25.60 6.21 14.87
C GLU A 14 24.92 7.16 13.87
N ILE A 15 24.34 6.63 12.78
CA ILE A 15 23.57 7.43 11.81
C ILE A 15 22.33 8.06 12.46
N ILE A 16 21.55 7.29 13.23
CA ILE A 16 20.36 7.79 13.95
C ILE A 16 20.75 8.81 15.00
N THR A 17 21.85 8.61 15.73
CA THR A 17 22.30 9.55 16.76
C THR A 17 22.79 10.84 16.09
N THR A 18 23.63 10.73 15.05
CA THR A 18 24.19 11.88 14.31
C THR A 18 23.09 12.67 13.59
N GLU A 19 22.18 12.00 12.89
CA GLU A 19 21.04 12.65 12.22
C GLU A 19 19.99 13.18 13.19
N SER A 20 19.73 12.51 14.32
CA SER A 20 18.77 13.03 15.32
C SER A 20 19.32 14.23 16.10
N THR A 21 20.64 14.29 16.34
CA THR A 21 21.27 15.49 16.92
C THR A 21 21.25 16.66 15.94
N ASP A 22 21.55 16.43 14.66
CA ASP A 22 21.53 17.51 13.67
C ASP A 22 20.11 18.01 13.35
N HIS A 23 19.10 17.15 13.37
CA HIS A 23 17.69 17.56 13.20
C HIS A 23 17.10 18.24 14.45
N ALA A 24 17.48 17.81 15.66
CA ALA A 24 17.09 18.52 16.88
C ALA A 24 17.68 19.94 16.93
N VAL A 25 18.94 20.10 16.49
CA VAL A 25 19.61 21.40 16.35
C VAL A 25 18.99 22.26 15.24
N ALA A 26 18.64 21.67 14.09
CA ALA A 26 17.97 22.40 13.01
C ALA A 26 16.56 22.91 13.41
N SER A 27 15.77 22.10 14.14
CA SER A 27 14.46 22.53 14.63
C SER A 27 14.53 23.57 15.75
N ALA A 28 15.55 23.49 16.62
CA ALA A 28 15.82 24.50 17.63
C ALA A 28 16.26 25.84 17.01
N ASN A 29 17.11 25.81 15.98
CA ASN A 29 17.54 27.01 15.26
C ASN A 29 16.37 27.68 14.54
N LEU A 30 15.51 26.92 13.85
CA LEU A 30 14.30 27.45 13.22
C LEU A 30 13.35 28.07 14.25
N ALA A 31 13.13 27.41 15.38
CA ALA A 31 12.30 27.94 16.44
C ALA A 31 12.88 29.25 17.01
N GLN A 32 14.19 29.30 17.25
CA GLN A 32 14.89 30.48 17.74
C GLN A 32 14.84 31.63 16.73
N THR A 33 15.11 31.37 15.44
CA THR A 33 14.99 32.38 14.39
C THR A 33 13.56 32.92 14.30
N ILE A 34 12.54 32.06 14.36
CA ILE A 34 11.14 32.49 14.37
C ILE A 34 10.82 33.36 15.59
N GLU A 35 11.32 33.01 16.77
CA GLU A 35 11.14 33.79 18.00
C GLU A 35 11.78 35.19 17.88
N GLN A 36 13.02 35.26 17.39
CA GLN A 36 13.74 36.51 17.13
C GLN A 36 13.02 37.37 16.09
N LEU A 37 12.53 36.77 15.00
CA LEU A 37 11.75 37.47 13.98
C LEU A 37 10.41 38.01 14.51
N LEU A 38 9.73 37.27 15.40
CA LEU A 38 8.51 37.75 16.04
C LEU A 38 8.79 38.91 17.00
N ALA A 39 9.93 38.88 17.70
CA ALA A 39 10.41 39.94 18.59
C ALA A 39 10.88 41.20 17.84
N GLY A 40 11.12 41.11 16.53
CA GLY A 40 11.63 42.21 15.69
C GLY A 40 13.17 42.28 15.64
N GLU A 41 13.86 41.25 16.12
CA GLU A 41 15.32 41.11 16.14
C GLU A 41 15.83 40.54 14.80
N ILE A 42 15.54 41.26 13.70
CA ILE A 42 15.73 40.74 12.33
C ILE A 42 17.20 40.52 11.96
N GLU A 43 18.10 41.42 12.38
CA GLU A 43 19.54 41.27 12.12
C GLU A 43 20.10 40.05 12.86
N GLU A 44 19.71 39.87 14.13
CA GLU A 44 20.15 38.72 14.93
C GLU A 44 19.55 37.41 14.40
N ALA A 45 18.31 37.43 13.94
CA ALA A 45 17.68 36.30 13.26
C ALA A 45 18.38 35.93 11.94
N HIS A 46 18.86 36.92 11.18
CA HIS A 46 19.59 36.70 9.94
C HIS A 46 21.00 36.16 10.19
N ASP A 47 21.73 36.72 11.15
CA ASP A 47 23.08 36.31 11.52
C ASP A 47 23.13 34.89 12.12
N ASN A 48 22.06 34.48 12.80
CA ASN A 48 21.91 33.13 13.35
C ASN A 48 21.40 32.11 12.32
N ALA A 49 20.85 32.57 11.20
CA ALA A 49 20.36 31.68 10.15
C ALA A 49 21.54 31.06 9.39
N ARG A 50 21.42 29.77 9.07
CA ARG A 50 22.45 29.09 8.27
C ARG A 50 22.29 29.43 6.79
N ASP A 51 23.39 29.66 6.09
CA ASP A 51 23.37 29.87 4.65
C ASP A 51 22.64 28.73 3.91
N GLY A 52 21.69 29.09 3.04
CA GLY A 52 20.84 28.18 2.28
C GLY A 52 19.72 27.50 3.08
N SER A 53 19.46 27.91 4.32
CA SER A 53 18.44 27.30 5.18
C SER A 53 17.04 27.90 5.02
N ILE A 54 16.05 27.22 5.60
CA ILE A 54 14.68 27.74 5.72
C ILE A 54 14.67 28.99 6.61
N GLU A 55 15.47 28.98 7.69
CA GLU A 55 15.64 30.12 8.60
C GLU A 55 16.07 31.38 7.86
N GLU A 56 17.07 31.27 6.98
CA GLU A 56 17.62 32.38 6.22
C GLU A 56 16.60 32.93 5.22
N TYR A 57 15.89 32.03 4.52
CA TYR A 57 14.84 32.42 3.58
C TYR A 57 13.73 33.23 4.26
N ILE A 58 13.28 32.82 5.44
CA ILE A 58 12.26 33.52 6.22
C ILE A 58 12.81 34.87 6.72
N ALA A 59 14.05 34.89 7.21
CA ALA A 59 14.69 36.12 7.68
C ALA A 59 14.84 37.16 6.54
N ILE A 60 15.26 36.74 5.35
CA ILE A 60 15.35 37.61 4.15
C ILE A 60 13.97 38.17 3.79
N LYS A 61 12.92 37.33 3.80
CA LYS A 61 11.56 37.77 3.46
C LYS A 61 11.00 38.79 4.45
N ILE A 62 11.30 38.65 5.73
CA ILE A 62 10.91 39.64 6.74
C ILE A 62 11.77 40.91 6.64
N ALA A 63 13.05 40.77 6.27
CA ALA A 63 13.93 41.89 5.96
C ALA A 63 13.50 42.69 4.71
N GLU A 64 12.56 42.20 3.90
CA GLU A 64 11.94 42.95 2.79
C GLU A 64 10.70 43.77 3.19
N MET A 65 10.16 43.58 4.42
CA MET A 65 8.95 44.29 4.89
C MET A 65 9.17 45.80 5.11
N ASP A 66 8.10 46.57 5.28
CA ASP A 66 8.21 47.99 5.58
C ASP A 66 8.96 48.24 6.91
N PRO A 67 9.78 49.31 7.00
CA PRO A 67 10.59 49.62 8.19
C PRO A 67 9.79 49.74 9.49
N SER A 68 8.56 50.25 9.41
CA SER A 68 7.65 50.33 10.56
C SER A 68 7.26 48.94 11.07
N ILE A 69 7.02 47.97 10.18
CA ILE A 69 6.61 46.62 10.55
C ILE A 69 7.79 45.80 11.09
N LYS A 70 9.02 46.16 10.73
CA LYS A 70 10.24 45.44 11.13
C LYS A 70 10.58 45.59 12.61
N THR A 71 10.62 46.82 13.10
CA THR A 71 11.15 47.15 14.43
C THR A 71 10.08 47.56 15.44
N GLU A 72 8.85 47.82 14.99
CA GLU A 72 7.77 48.20 15.89
C GLU A 72 7.30 46.98 16.70
N GLN A 73 7.15 47.18 18.01
CA GLN A 73 6.69 46.16 18.97
C GLN A 73 5.18 46.21 19.18
N SER A 74 4.43 46.80 18.26
CA SER A 74 2.97 46.82 18.36
C SER A 74 2.38 45.44 18.07
N PRO A 75 1.27 45.04 18.72
CA PRO A 75 0.60 43.77 18.45
C PRO A 75 0.29 43.58 16.95
N THR A 76 -0.02 44.66 16.24
CA THR A 76 -0.29 44.66 14.80
C THR A 76 0.95 44.30 13.99
N ALA A 77 2.12 44.87 14.31
CA ALA A 77 3.37 44.56 13.63
C ALA A 77 3.80 43.10 13.89
N THR A 78 3.66 42.61 15.12
CA THR A 78 3.92 41.20 15.46
C THR A 78 3.00 40.24 14.68
N ILE A 79 1.70 40.55 14.56
CA ILE A 79 0.75 39.75 13.78
C ILE A 79 1.15 39.72 12.30
N GLN A 80 1.56 40.85 11.73
CA GLN A 80 2.00 40.91 10.33
C GLN A 80 3.27 40.08 10.09
N ARG A 81 4.26 40.14 10.99
CA ARG A 81 5.44 39.28 10.91
C ARG A 81 5.05 37.79 11.00
N ALA A 82 4.15 37.43 11.92
CA ALA A 82 3.64 36.05 12.03
C ALA A 82 2.89 35.58 10.77
N GLN A 83 2.10 36.45 10.13
CA GLN A 83 1.44 36.16 8.86
C GLN A 83 2.47 35.90 7.76
N THR A 84 3.49 36.76 7.63
CA THR A 84 4.56 36.57 6.64
C THR A 84 5.35 35.28 6.88
N ILE A 85 5.66 34.92 8.13
CA ILE A 85 6.29 33.62 8.46
C ILE A 85 5.39 32.47 8.00
N THR A 86 4.09 32.55 8.30
CA THR A 86 3.11 31.54 7.92
C THR A 86 2.99 31.43 6.39
N ASP A 87 2.99 32.56 5.68
CA ASP A 87 2.95 32.61 4.21
C ASP A 87 4.22 32.01 3.60
N CYS A 88 5.40 32.31 4.16
CA CYS A 88 6.67 31.73 3.71
C CYS A 88 6.70 30.21 3.89
N LEU A 89 6.29 29.72 5.07
CA LEU A 89 6.18 28.28 5.33
C LEU A 89 5.14 27.64 4.41
N GLY A 90 4.01 28.31 4.18
CA GLY A 90 2.97 27.89 3.24
C GLY A 90 3.48 27.80 1.80
N GLU A 91 4.32 28.75 1.36
CA GLU A 91 4.96 28.74 0.05
C GLU A 91 5.91 27.55 -0.10
N LEU A 92 6.77 27.31 0.90
CA LEU A 92 7.72 26.19 0.90
C LEU A 92 7.00 24.84 0.90
N LEU A 93 5.96 24.67 1.71
CA LEU A 93 5.11 23.49 1.69
C LEU A 93 4.40 23.32 0.34
N GLY A 94 3.94 24.43 -0.25
CA GLY A 94 3.37 24.47 -1.58
C GLY A 94 4.36 23.99 -2.66
N LYS A 95 5.61 24.46 -2.61
CA LYS A 95 6.69 24.04 -3.50
C LYS A 95 7.04 22.56 -3.35
N LEU A 96 7.07 22.04 -2.12
CA LEU A 96 7.23 20.59 -1.86
C LEU A 96 6.10 19.79 -2.49
N GLY A 97 4.84 20.22 -2.29
CA GLY A 97 3.66 19.55 -2.82
C GLY A 97 3.52 19.62 -4.35
N ARG A 98 4.10 20.64 -5.00
CA ARG A 98 4.11 20.80 -6.46
C ARG A 98 5.38 20.24 -7.13
N ASN A 99 6.34 19.76 -6.35
CA ASN A 99 7.64 19.27 -6.82
C ASN A 99 8.41 20.33 -7.61
N GLU A 100 8.57 21.51 -7.02
CA GLU A 100 9.21 22.68 -7.63
C GLU A 100 10.66 22.91 -7.18
N PHE A 101 11.13 22.18 -6.16
CA PHE A 101 12.53 22.31 -5.72
C PHE A 101 13.49 21.75 -6.77
N GLU A 102 14.59 22.47 -6.97
CA GLU A 102 15.69 22.09 -7.87
C GLU A 102 16.77 21.31 -7.12
N GLY A 103 17.68 20.69 -7.89
CA GLY A 103 18.72 19.81 -7.35
C GLY A 103 18.22 18.43 -6.94
N ASP A 104 19.15 17.49 -6.74
CA ASP A 104 18.80 16.11 -6.41
C ASP A 104 18.12 16.02 -5.03
N LEU A 105 18.68 16.65 -4.00
CA LEU A 105 18.13 16.58 -2.64
C LEU A 105 16.72 17.20 -2.56
N GLY A 106 16.49 18.34 -3.23
CA GLY A 106 15.18 18.97 -3.33
C GLY A 106 14.16 18.08 -4.05
N ARG A 107 14.56 17.42 -5.15
CA ARG A 107 13.74 16.45 -5.89
C ARG A 107 13.36 15.25 -5.04
N TRP A 108 14.32 14.67 -4.33
CA TRP A 108 14.09 13.53 -3.41
C TRP A 108 13.11 13.92 -2.29
N ALA A 109 13.31 15.08 -1.66
CA ALA A 109 12.40 15.59 -0.63
C ALA A 109 10.98 15.80 -1.16
N CYS A 110 10.81 16.36 -2.35
CA CYS A 110 9.49 16.51 -2.99
C CYS A 110 8.83 15.16 -3.29
N ASN A 111 9.57 14.24 -3.91
CA ASN A 111 9.07 12.90 -4.24
C ASN A 111 8.62 12.15 -2.98
N LEU A 112 9.43 12.17 -1.92
CA LEU A 112 9.10 11.55 -0.64
C LEU A 112 7.92 12.24 0.04
N THR A 113 7.83 13.57 -0.02
CA THR A 113 6.70 14.32 0.58
C THR A 113 5.39 14.00 -0.13
N ILE A 114 5.36 14.08 -1.46
CA ILE A 114 4.17 13.77 -2.25
C ILE A 114 3.78 12.31 -2.07
N SER A 115 4.75 11.39 -2.15
CA SER A 115 4.49 9.97 -1.96
C SER A 115 4.00 9.66 -0.54
N GLY A 116 4.62 10.23 0.50
CA GLY A 116 4.23 10.04 1.89
C GLY A 116 2.84 10.57 2.19
N LEU A 117 2.57 11.83 1.82
CA LEU A 117 1.27 12.46 2.07
C LEU A 117 0.15 11.81 1.27
N ARG A 118 0.39 11.49 -0.01
CA ARG A 118 -0.68 10.94 -0.84
C ARG A 118 -0.72 9.42 -0.77
N THR A 119 0.34 8.74 -1.18
CA THR A 119 0.37 7.27 -1.25
C THR A 119 0.42 6.67 0.15
N GLY A 120 1.28 7.18 1.02
CA GLY A 120 1.43 6.70 2.39
C GLY A 120 0.15 6.80 3.22
N LEU A 121 -0.47 7.98 3.27
CA LEU A 121 -1.73 8.15 4.03
C LEU A 121 -2.86 7.27 3.48
N VAL A 122 -3.01 7.19 2.15
CA VAL A 122 -4.07 6.37 1.53
C VAL A 122 -3.84 4.89 1.81
N VAL A 123 -2.64 4.38 1.53
CA VAL A 123 -2.31 2.95 1.71
C VAL A 123 -2.36 2.55 3.18
N GLY A 124 -1.80 3.37 4.07
CA GLY A 124 -1.79 3.09 5.51
C GLY A 124 -3.19 3.09 6.11
N THR A 125 -4.00 4.10 5.79
CA THR A 125 -5.38 4.20 6.27
C THR A 125 -6.24 3.07 5.72
N LEU A 126 -6.22 2.85 4.41
CA LEU A 126 -7.01 1.79 3.78
C LEU A 126 -6.56 0.39 4.20
N THR A 127 -5.27 0.19 4.46
CA THR A 127 -4.79 -1.08 5.04
C THR A 127 -5.36 -1.29 6.43
N THR A 128 -5.35 -0.26 7.28
CA THR A 128 -5.89 -0.36 8.65
C THR A 128 -7.39 -0.70 8.59
N ILE A 129 -8.16 0.03 7.77
CA ILE A 129 -9.58 -0.24 7.54
C ILE A 129 -9.79 -1.66 7.00
N ARG A 130 -8.96 -2.10 6.04
CA ARG A 130 -9.01 -3.45 5.49
C ARG A 130 -8.90 -4.49 6.61
N GLN A 131 -7.92 -4.37 7.51
CA GLN A 131 -7.77 -5.34 8.61
C GLN A 131 -9.00 -5.35 9.52
N LEU A 132 -9.54 -4.19 9.87
CA LEU A 132 -10.75 -4.08 10.70
C LEU A 132 -11.98 -4.71 10.04
N ILE A 133 -12.15 -4.51 8.73
CA ILE A 133 -13.21 -5.15 7.93
C ILE A 133 -13.02 -6.67 7.95
N GLY A 134 -11.82 -7.18 7.68
CA GLY A 134 -11.59 -8.62 7.70
C GLY A 134 -11.80 -9.25 9.07
N PHE A 135 -11.37 -8.58 10.16
CA PHE A 135 -11.66 -9.01 11.52
C PHE A 135 -13.17 -9.12 11.77
N THR A 136 -13.93 -8.10 11.38
CA THR A 136 -15.38 -8.07 11.56
C THR A 136 -16.08 -9.12 10.70
N LEU A 137 -15.68 -9.27 9.43
CA LEU A 137 -16.21 -10.31 8.54
C LEU A 137 -15.96 -11.70 9.11
N GLU A 138 -14.75 -11.96 9.60
CA GLU A 138 -14.42 -13.25 10.18
C GLU A 138 -15.22 -13.53 11.46
N LYS A 139 -15.36 -12.54 12.33
CA LYS A 139 -16.20 -12.64 13.53
C LYS A 139 -17.64 -12.99 13.17
N THR A 140 -18.22 -12.31 12.18
CA THR A 140 -19.59 -12.58 11.68
C THR A 140 -19.74 -13.96 11.06
N LEU A 141 -18.77 -14.42 10.26
CA LEU A 141 -18.78 -15.75 9.67
C LEU A 141 -18.72 -16.84 10.73
N GLN A 142 -17.94 -16.64 11.79
CA GLN A 142 -17.83 -17.62 12.87
C GLN A 142 -19.03 -17.56 13.83
N SER A 143 -19.54 -16.37 14.18
CA SER A 143 -20.71 -16.21 15.06
C SER A 143 -22.01 -16.71 14.41
N SER A 144 -22.07 -16.72 13.08
CA SER A 144 -23.20 -17.27 12.31
C SER A 144 -23.04 -18.76 12.01
N ALA A 145 -22.03 -19.42 12.59
CA ALA A 145 -21.65 -20.81 12.31
C ALA A 145 -21.64 -21.15 10.81
N ALA A 146 -21.08 -20.25 9.99
CA ALA A 146 -21.10 -20.39 8.54
C ALA A 146 -20.48 -21.72 8.13
N SER A 147 -21.26 -22.55 7.43
CA SER A 147 -20.82 -23.90 7.04
C SER A 147 -19.51 -23.86 6.24
N PRO A 148 -18.69 -24.92 6.29
CA PRO A 148 -17.46 -25.00 5.49
C PRO A 148 -17.70 -24.73 4.00
N LEU A 149 -18.83 -25.20 3.47
CA LEU A 149 -19.23 -24.94 2.09
C LEU A 149 -19.54 -23.46 1.84
N THR A 150 -20.32 -22.81 2.72
CA THR A 150 -20.62 -21.37 2.60
C THR A 150 -19.33 -20.56 2.55
N ARG A 151 -18.39 -20.87 3.44
CA ARG A 151 -17.08 -20.22 3.48
C ARG A 151 -16.26 -20.49 2.22
N ASN A 152 -16.28 -21.72 1.71
CA ASN A 152 -15.62 -22.07 0.46
C ASN A 152 -16.18 -21.29 -0.74
N VAL A 153 -17.50 -21.20 -0.86
CA VAL A 153 -18.17 -20.44 -1.93
C VAL A 153 -17.84 -18.96 -1.84
N LEU A 154 -17.91 -18.37 -0.64
CA LEU A 154 -17.54 -16.96 -0.44
C LEU A 154 -16.06 -16.70 -0.75
N GLY A 155 -15.18 -17.62 -0.36
CA GLY A 155 -13.76 -17.54 -0.70
C GLY A 155 -13.52 -17.61 -2.21
N ALA A 156 -14.16 -18.56 -2.89
CA ALA A 156 -14.06 -18.71 -4.34
C ALA A 156 -14.62 -17.49 -5.10
N ILE A 157 -15.78 -16.97 -4.69
CA ILE A 157 -16.36 -15.75 -5.28
C ILE A 157 -15.42 -14.57 -5.08
N SER A 158 -14.90 -14.40 -3.87
CA SER A 158 -13.97 -13.31 -3.56
C SER A 158 -12.74 -13.37 -4.46
N LEU A 159 -12.15 -14.55 -4.67
CA LEU A 159 -10.98 -14.73 -5.56
C LEU A 159 -11.26 -14.58 -7.06
N MET A 160 -12.52 -14.65 -7.46
CA MET A 160 -12.90 -14.52 -8.86
C MET A 160 -13.19 -13.07 -9.25
N MET A 161 -13.25 -12.13 -8.29
CA MET A 161 -13.52 -10.72 -8.58
C MET A 161 -12.44 -10.10 -9.46
N GLY A 162 -11.16 -10.22 -9.09
CA GLY A 162 -10.05 -9.73 -9.90
C GLY A 162 -10.01 -10.33 -11.31
N PRO A 163 -9.96 -11.67 -11.45
CA PRO A 163 -9.98 -12.35 -12.75
C PRO A 163 -11.18 -11.97 -13.62
N ALA A 164 -12.38 -11.87 -13.05
CA ALA A 164 -13.58 -11.46 -13.79
C ALA A 164 -13.44 -10.03 -14.33
N LEU A 165 -13.01 -9.08 -13.49
CA LEU A 165 -12.75 -7.70 -13.92
C LEU A 165 -11.65 -7.64 -14.99
N ASN A 166 -10.63 -8.48 -14.88
CA ASN A 166 -9.55 -8.55 -15.86
C ASN A 166 -10.03 -9.06 -17.22
N ILE A 167 -10.92 -10.06 -17.24
CA ILE A 167 -11.56 -10.57 -18.47
C ILE A 167 -12.48 -9.50 -19.08
N ILE A 168 -13.34 -8.86 -18.27
CA ILE A 168 -14.24 -7.80 -18.74
C ILE A 168 -13.43 -6.65 -19.35
N GLY A 169 -12.34 -6.25 -18.69
CA GLY A 169 -11.43 -5.24 -19.21
C GLY A 169 -10.74 -5.67 -20.51
N ALA A 170 -10.34 -6.93 -20.64
CA ALA A 170 -9.76 -7.45 -21.89
C ALA A 170 -10.75 -7.33 -23.05
N VAL A 171 -12.00 -7.77 -22.83
CA VAL A 171 -13.07 -7.68 -23.82
C VAL A 171 -13.31 -6.23 -24.22
N ARG A 172 -13.39 -5.32 -23.24
CA ARG A 172 -13.54 -3.88 -23.49
C ARG A 172 -12.40 -3.32 -24.34
N ASP A 173 -11.15 -3.65 -24.00
CA ASP A 173 -9.98 -3.11 -24.70
C ASP A 173 -9.96 -3.55 -26.17
N GLU A 174 -10.37 -4.79 -26.46
CA GLU A 174 -10.55 -5.32 -27.82
C GLU A 174 -11.72 -4.64 -28.54
N CYS A 175 -12.89 -4.52 -27.90
CA CYS A 175 -14.07 -3.86 -28.49
C CYS A 175 -13.80 -2.39 -28.84
N ASN A 176 -12.98 -1.69 -28.04
CA ASN A 176 -12.61 -0.30 -28.28
C ASN A 176 -11.42 -0.12 -29.24
N GLY A 177 -10.80 -1.19 -29.72
CA GLY A 177 -9.60 -1.12 -30.57
C GLY A 177 -8.37 -0.54 -29.87
N THR A 178 -8.31 -0.63 -28.54
CA THR A 178 -7.21 -0.11 -27.70
C THR A 178 -6.22 -1.19 -27.27
N ALA A 179 -6.56 -2.46 -27.49
CA ALA A 179 -5.71 -3.60 -27.17
C ALA A 179 -4.49 -3.68 -28.10
N ASN A 180 -3.32 -3.91 -27.51
CA ASN A 180 -2.08 -4.21 -28.23
C ASN A 180 -1.36 -5.41 -27.60
N THR A 181 -0.24 -5.83 -28.18
CA THR A 181 0.51 -7.00 -27.68
C THR A 181 0.92 -6.86 -26.22
N GLN A 182 1.28 -5.66 -25.76
CA GLN A 182 1.71 -5.44 -24.38
C GLN A 182 0.53 -5.53 -23.41
N THR A 183 -0.61 -4.90 -23.72
CA THR A 183 -1.81 -4.97 -22.86
C THR A 183 -2.38 -6.39 -22.82
N ARG A 184 -2.40 -7.11 -23.96
CA ARG A 184 -2.81 -8.52 -24.04
C ARG A 184 -1.93 -9.42 -23.17
N LEU A 185 -0.60 -9.30 -23.28
CA LEU A 185 0.33 -10.08 -22.48
C LEU A 185 0.22 -9.75 -20.98
N ALA A 186 0.05 -8.47 -20.63
CA ALA A 186 -0.15 -8.03 -19.25
C ALA A 186 -1.41 -8.66 -18.63
N ARG A 187 -2.53 -8.62 -19.36
CA ARG A 187 -3.81 -9.22 -18.93
C ARG A 187 -3.73 -10.74 -18.85
N LEU A 188 -3.09 -11.40 -19.81
CA LEU A 188 -2.91 -12.86 -19.83
C LEU A 188 -2.00 -13.33 -18.68
N ALA A 189 -0.88 -12.65 -18.45
CA ALA A 189 0.03 -12.97 -17.34
C ALA A 189 -0.71 -12.81 -16.00
N THR A 190 -1.48 -11.74 -15.85
CA THR A 190 -2.28 -11.48 -14.64
C THR A 190 -3.34 -12.55 -14.41
N LEU A 191 -4.07 -12.93 -15.47
CA LEU A 191 -5.07 -13.98 -15.40
C LEU A 191 -4.43 -15.33 -15.04
N THR A 192 -3.32 -15.67 -15.68
CA THR A 192 -2.58 -16.91 -15.42
C THR A 192 -2.15 -17.02 -13.96
N LEU A 193 -1.57 -15.94 -13.42
CA LEU A 193 -1.12 -15.90 -12.03
C LEU A 193 -2.29 -16.06 -11.05
N SER A 194 -3.42 -15.42 -11.34
CA SER A 194 -4.63 -15.51 -10.51
C SER A 194 -5.27 -16.90 -10.55
N MET A 195 -5.32 -17.52 -11.73
CA MET A 195 -5.83 -18.89 -11.88
C MET A 195 -4.91 -19.92 -11.20
N ALA A 196 -3.59 -19.71 -11.24
CA ALA A 196 -2.64 -20.54 -10.51
C ALA A 196 -2.82 -20.41 -8.99
N ALA A 197 -3.05 -19.20 -8.49
CA ALA A 197 -3.38 -18.96 -7.09
C ALA A 197 -4.70 -19.63 -6.69
N LEU A 198 -5.75 -19.52 -7.49
CA LEU A 198 -7.02 -20.21 -7.24
C LEU A 198 -6.84 -21.73 -7.17
N ALA A 199 -6.08 -22.32 -8.10
CA ALA A 199 -5.78 -23.74 -8.08
C ALA A 199 -4.99 -24.15 -6.82
N MET A 200 -4.04 -23.32 -6.40
CA MET A 200 -3.30 -23.51 -5.14
C MET A 200 -4.25 -23.46 -3.93
N ALA A 201 -5.18 -22.50 -3.88
CA ALA A 201 -6.16 -22.38 -2.81
C ALA A 201 -7.10 -23.59 -2.74
N ALA A 202 -7.51 -24.09 -3.90
CA ALA A 202 -8.35 -25.27 -4.02
C ALA A 202 -7.64 -26.55 -3.55
N ALA A 203 -6.32 -26.62 -3.71
CA ALA A 203 -5.52 -27.77 -3.28
C ALA A 203 -5.03 -27.68 -1.83
N ALA A 204 -4.91 -26.47 -1.27
CA ALA A 204 -4.39 -26.26 0.08
C ALA A 204 -5.45 -26.51 1.17
N PRO A 205 -5.09 -27.20 2.27
CA PRO A 205 -6.01 -27.47 3.37
C PRO A 205 -6.60 -26.18 3.95
N GLN A 206 -7.94 -26.09 4.00
CA GLN A 206 -8.66 -24.99 4.66
C GLN A 206 -8.28 -23.57 4.17
N ALA A 207 -7.69 -23.44 2.98
CA ALA A 207 -7.30 -22.14 2.42
C ALA A 207 -8.51 -21.36 1.89
N LEU A 208 -9.35 -21.99 1.06
CA LEU A 208 -10.56 -21.37 0.50
C LEU A 208 -11.53 -20.83 1.58
N PRO A 209 -11.85 -21.55 2.68
CA PRO A 209 -12.70 -21.02 3.73
C PRO A 209 -12.11 -19.81 4.47
N ALA A 210 -10.78 -19.73 4.58
CA ALA A 210 -10.11 -18.57 5.15
C ALA A 210 -10.18 -17.36 4.20
N LEU A 211 -10.19 -17.61 2.89
CA LEU A 211 -10.29 -16.56 1.88
C LEU A 211 -11.67 -15.88 1.81
N ALA A 212 -12.70 -16.41 2.50
CA ALA A 212 -13.97 -15.72 2.63
C ALA A 212 -13.83 -14.32 3.25
N SER A 213 -13.07 -14.18 4.33
CA SER A 213 -12.80 -12.88 4.96
C SER A 213 -11.61 -12.17 4.31
N TYR A 214 -10.53 -12.90 4.03
CA TYR A 214 -9.30 -12.33 3.44
C TYR A 214 -9.48 -11.80 2.01
N GLY A 215 -10.25 -12.50 1.16
CA GLY A 215 -10.53 -12.08 -0.21
C GLY A 215 -11.45 -10.87 -0.25
N SER A 216 -12.56 -10.91 0.49
CA SER A 216 -13.54 -9.81 0.55
C SER A 216 -12.93 -8.48 1.04
N GLN A 217 -12.12 -8.50 2.10
CA GLN A 217 -11.43 -7.29 2.56
C GLN A 217 -10.44 -6.75 1.50
N THR A 218 -9.84 -7.64 0.70
CA THR A 218 -8.86 -7.29 -0.32
C THR A 218 -9.52 -6.65 -1.54
N ALA A 219 -10.69 -7.15 -1.94
CA ALA A 219 -11.52 -6.53 -2.96
C ALA A 219 -11.97 -5.12 -2.53
N PHE A 220 -12.43 -4.96 -1.27
CA PHE A 220 -12.77 -3.65 -0.71
C PHE A 220 -11.58 -2.68 -0.76
N TYR A 221 -10.42 -3.11 -0.27
CA TYR A 221 -9.21 -2.29 -0.28
C TYR A 221 -8.84 -1.80 -1.68
N SER A 222 -8.86 -2.71 -2.66
CA SER A 222 -8.51 -2.39 -4.03
C SER A 222 -9.49 -1.37 -4.63
N PHE A 223 -10.80 -1.61 -4.45
CA PHE A 223 -11.85 -0.70 -4.90
C PHE A 223 -11.71 0.70 -4.27
N ALA A 224 -11.51 0.77 -2.95
CA ALA A 224 -11.36 2.03 -2.23
C ALA A 224 -10.08 2.78 -2.65
N SER A 225 -8.97 2.08 -2.82
CA SER A 225 -7.70 2.67 -3.29
C SER A 225 -7.87 3.26 -4.69
N ASP A 226 -8.55 2.55 -5.58
CA ASP A 226 -8.77 3.02 -6.95
C ASP A 226 -9.84 4.11 -7.05
N LEU A 227 -10.79 4.15 -6.13
CA LEU A 227 -11.69 5.29 -5.98
C LEU A 227 -10.90 6.56 -5.61
N VAL A 228 -9.95 6.46 -4.67
CA VAL A 228 -9.08 7.60 -4.35
C VAL A 228 -8.22 8.00 -5.55
N ASN A 229 -7.60 7.03 -6.24
CA ASN A 229 -6.81 7.29 -7.45
C ASN A 229 -7.62 7.96 -8.57
N LEU A 230 -8.92 7.70 -8.64
CA LEU A 230 -9.81 8.27 -9.64
C LEU A 230 -9.92 9.80 -9.50
N PHE A 231 -10.07 10.28 -8.25
CA PHE A 231 -10.27 11.69 -7.91
C PHE A 231 -8.95 12.44 -7.65
N LEU A 232 -7.96 11.76 -7.04
CA LEU A 232 -6.66 12.32 -6.66
C LEU A 232 -5.51 11.55 -7.34
N PRO A 233 -5.37 11.66 -8.68
CA PRO A 233 -4.33 10.94 -9.39
C PRO A 233 -2.94 11.47 -9.08
N ILE A 234 -1.95 10.58 -9.19
CA ILE A 234 -0.54 10.93 -9.25
C ILE A 234 -0.04 10.61 -10.65
N SER A 235 0.86 11.44 -11.16
CA SER A 235 1.67 11.12 -12.33
C SER A 235 3.15 11.15 -11.99
N ASP A 236 3.95 10.53 -12.85
CA ASP A 236 5.39 10.65 -12.83
C ASP A 236 5.93 10.79 -14.26
N ASN A 237 7.20 11.16 -14.39
CA ASN A 237 7.87 11.34 -15.68
C ASN A 237 8.73 10.14 -16.10
N SER A 238 8.53 8.96 -15.49
CA SER A 238 9.18 7.73 -15.92
C SER A 238 8.40 7.08 -17.06
N THR A 239 9.12 6.39 -17.95
CA THR A 239 8.52 5.66 -19.06
C THR A 239 8.75 4.17 -18.91
N PRO A 240 7.71 3.34 -19.14
CA PRO A 240 7.86 1.89 -19.10
C PRO A 240 8.95 1.37 -20.02
N ASN A 241 9.90 0.64 -19.46
CA ASN A 241 10.93 -0.06 -20.21
C ASN A 241 11.21 -1.44 -19.59
N PRO A 242 11.63 -2.45 -20.38
CA PRO A 242 11.77 -3.83 -19.89
C PRO A 242 12.77 -3.96 -18.74
N THR A 243 13.94 -3.34 -18.85
CA THR A 243 15.01 -3.43 -17.84
C THR A 243 14.59 -2.79 -16.52
N GLY A 244 14.03 -1.58 -16.58
CA GLY A 244 13.46 -0.88 -15.44
C GLY A 244 12.29 -1.64 -14.80
N THR A 245 11.47 -2.32 -15.62
CA THR A 245 10.39 -3.19 -15.12
C THR A 245 10.94 -4.34 -14.29
N VAL A 246 11.95 -5.05 -14.79
CA VAL A 246 12.57 -6.19 -14.07
C VAL A 246 13.29 -5.72 -12.80
N ALA A 247 14.05 -4.63 -12.87
CA ALA A 247 14.76 -4.08 -11.72
C ALA A 247 13.78 -3.60 -10.63
N THR A 248 12.72 -2.88 -11.03
CA THR A 248 11.65 -2.45 -10.11
C THR A 248 10.87 -3.64 -9.55
N ALA A 249 10.67 -4.71 -10.34
CA ALA A 249 10.05 -5.94 -9.86
C ALA A 249 10.89 -6.58 -8.74
N GLY A 250 12.22 -6.61 -8.91
CA GLY A 250 13.16 -7.11 -7.90
C GLY A 250 13.12 -6.29 -6.61
N LEU A 251 13.16 -4.96 -6.74
CA LEU A 251 13.01 -4.04 -5.61
C LEU A 251 11.68 -4.28 -4.87
N ASN A 252 10.57 -4.35 -5.59
CA ASN A 252 9.25 -4.52 -4.98
C ASN A 252 9.11 -5.88 -4.29
N GLY A 253 9.67 -6.94 -4.87
CA GLY A 253 9.76 -8.24 -4.22
C GLY A 253 10.51 -8.17 -2.89
N ALA A 254 11.67 -7.49 -2.87
CA ALA A 254 12.47 -7.30 -1.65
C ALA A 254 11.74 -6.45 -0.60
N LEU A 255 11.14 -5.33 -0.99
CA LEU A 255 10.35 -4.48 -0.09
C LEU A 255 9.16 -5.24 0.49
N GLN A 256 8.47 -6.04 -0.32
CA GLN A 256 7.35 -6.84 0.17
C GLN A 256 7.80 -7.94 1.14
N PHE A 257 8.93 -8.60 0.86
CA PHE A 257 9.52 -9.58 1.77
C PHE A 257 9.82 -8.96 3.14
N LEU A 258 10.47 -7.79 3.15
CA LEU A 258 10.82 -7.07 4.38
C LEU A 258 9.57 -6.61 5.12
N ALA A 259 8.59 -6.04 4.42
CA ALA A 259 7.34 -5.57 5.01
C ALA A 259 6.56 -6.72 5.66
N PHE A 260 6.40 -7.85 4.97
CA PHE A 260 5.74 -9.03 5.54
C PHE A 260 6.51 -9.61 6.72
N THR A 261 7.84 -9.65 6.66
CA THR A 261 8.67 -10.13 7.77
C THR A 261 8.50 -9.24 9.00
N ALA A 262 8.51 -7.92 8.82
CA ALA A 262 8.25 -6.98 9.90
C ALA A 262 6.85 -7.17 10.49
N MET A 263 5.81 -7.24 9.64
CA MET A 263 4.42 -7.44 10.09
C MET A 263 4.21 -8.74 10.85
N SER A 264 4.84 -9.85 10.43
CA SER A 264 4.74 -11.13 11.13
C SER A 264 5.35 -11.08 12.53
N ASN A 265 6.41 -10.29 12.72
CA ASN A 265 7.11 -10.16 13.99
C ASN A 265 6.48 -9.13 14.94
N THR A 266 6.04 -7.98 14.43
CA THR A 266 5.62 -6.84 15.27
C THR A 266 4.10 -6.65 15.32
N ALA A 267 3.35 -7.23 14.38
CA ALA A 267 1.89 -7.12 14.32
C ALA A 267 1.22 -8.47 14.01
N PRO A 268 1.44 -9.52 14.83
CA PRO A 268 0.89 -10.86 14.57
C PRO A 268 -0.63 -10.95 14.75
N ASN A 269 -1.19 -10.16 15.68
CA ASN A 269 -2.62 -10.19 16.02
C ASN A 269 -3.37 -9.08 15.28
N SER A 270 -3.52 -9.19 13.96
CA SER A 270 -4.22 -8.20 13.14
C SER A 270 -5.19 -8.87 12.18
N GLY A 271 -6.33 -8.21 11.97
CA GLY A 271 -7.33 -8.59 10.98
C GLY A 271 -7.92 -9.99 11.16
N PRO A 272 -8.34 -10.64 10.05
CA PRO A 272 -9.07 -11.91 10.10
C PRO A 272 -8.25 -13.06 10.68
N GLY A 273 -6.92 -13.03 10.55
CA GLY A 273 -6.04 -14.06 11.11
C GLY A 273 -6.10 -14.14 12.63
N TYR A 274 -6.24 -13.00 13.30
CA TYR A 274 -6.41 -12.94 14.75
C TYR A 274 -7.73 -13.59 15.18
N ALA A 275 -8.85 -13.19 14.55
CA ALA A 275 -10.16 -13.79 14.81
C ALA A 275 -10.19 -15.31 14.52
N MET A 276 -9.57 -15.75 13.43
CA MET A 276 -9.42 -17.18 13.12
C MET A 276 -8.63 -17.93 14.19
N SER A 277 -7.53 -17.37 14.67
CA SER A 277 -6.67 -18.03 15.66
C SER A 277 -7.34 -18.17 17.04
N ALA A 278 -8.22 -17.24 17.39
CA ALA A 278 -8.92 -17.24 18.66
C ALA A 278 -10.22 -18.06 18.64
N GLY A 279 -10.90 -18.17 17.49
CA GLY A 279 -12.13 -18.93 17.33
C GLY A 279 -11.95 -20.39 16.87
N SER A 280 -10.72 -20.88 16.71
CA SER A 280 -10.50 -22.23 16.17
C SER A 280 -10.77 -23.33 17.21
N ALA A 281 -11.97 -23.92 17.17
CA ALA A 281 -12.08 -25.36 17.37
C ALA A 281 -11.51 -26.06 16.12
N PRO A 282 -10.71 -27.13 16.24
CA PRO A 282 -10.13 -27.80 15.08
C PRO A 282 -11.25 -28.38 14.20
N SER A 283 -11.40 -27.81 13.00
CA SER A 283 -12.14 -28.45 11.92
C SER A 283 -11.40 -29.75 11.56
N THR A 284 -12.01 -30.90 11.88
CA THR A 284 -11.48 -32.24 11.55
C THR A 284 -11.72 -32.62 10.08
N ALA A 285 -12.37 -31.76 9.29
CA ALA A 285 -12.64 -32.01 7.89
C ALA A 285 -11.36 -31.77 7.06
N ASN A 286 -10.64 -32.85 6.75
CA ASN A 286 -9.54 -32.87 5.79
C ASN A 286 -10.02 -32.85 4.31
N GLU A 287 -11.32 -32.66 4.07
CA GLU A 287 -11.92 -32.75 2.74
C GLU A 287 -11.65 -31.49 1.90
N VAL A 288 -11.15 -31.72 0.69
CA VAL A 288 -10.79 -30.70 -0.31
C VAL A 288 -12.06 -30.10 -0.93
N PHE A 289 -12.03 -28.83 -1.37
CA PHE A 289 -13.22 -28.13 -1.91
C PHE A 289 -13.98 -28.92 -2.99
N ALA A 290 -13.25 -29.59 -3.90
CA ALA A 290 -13.85 -30.40 -4.96
C ALA A 290 -14.72 -31.55 -4.42
N THR A 291 -14.31 -32.20 -3.32
CA THR A 291 -15.10 -33.27 -2.69
C THR A 291 -16.30 -32.70 -1.98
N GLN A 292 -16.16 -31.57 -1.26
CA GLN A 292 -17.28 -30.91 -0.60
C GLN A 292 -18.34 -30.38 -1.60
N LEU A 293 -17.91 -29.85 -2.74
CA LEU A 293 -18.82 -29.38 -3.79
C LEU A 293 -19.52 -30.54 -4.48
N SER A 294 -18.80 -31.63 -4.78
CA SER A 294 -19.38 -32.87 -5.34
C SER A 294 -20.40 -33.49 -4.38
N ASP A 295 -20.06 -33.56 -3.10
CA ASP A 295 -20.94 -34.05 -2.05
C ASP A 295 -22.17 -33.16 -1.87
N TRP A 296 -22.01 -31.84 -1.93
CA TRP A 296 -23.14 -30.92 -1.92
C TRP A 296 -24.04 -31.09 -3.15
N LEU A 297 -23.46 -31.23 -4.34
CA LEU A 297 -24.22 -31.50 -5.57
C LEU A 297 -25.02 -32.81 -5.46
N ALA A 298 -24.43 -33.85 -4.85
CA ALA A 298 -25.09 -35.13 -4.59
C ALA A 298 -26.13 -35.08 -3.46
N ARG A 299 -25.93 -34.25 -2.43
CA ARG A 299 -26.86 -34.06 -1.30
C ARG A 299 -28.03 -33.13 -1.63
N ASN A 300 -27.92 -32.21 -2.58
CA ASN A 300 -29.07 -31.38 -3.00
C ASN A 300 -30.02 -32.09 -3.97
N THR A 301 -29.73 -33.33 -4.34
CA THR A 301 -30.72 -34.24 -4.93
C THR A 301 -31.56 -34.98 -3.89
N GLU A 302 -31.19 -35.01 -2.60
CA GLU A 302 -31.94 -35.68 -1.53
C GLU A 302 -31.82 -34.91 -0.19
N ALA A 303 -32.91 -34.26 0.23
CA ALA A 303 -32.90 -33.20 1.25
C ALA A 303 -32.53 -33.59 2.71
N ALA A 304 -32.09 -32.54 3.43
CA ALA A 304 -32.29 -32.20 4.85
C ALA A 304 -31.51 -32.94 5.98
N ALA A 305 -30.36 -32.33 6.31
CA ALA A 305 -29.79 -31.95 7.62
C ALA A 305 -30.15 -32.69 8.93
N SER A 306 -29.10 -32.96 9.72
CA SER A 306 -29.00 -32.51 11.13
C SER A 306 -27.53 -32.46 11.56
N VAL A 307 -27.10 -31.41 12.28
CA VAL A 307 -25.81 -31.37 12.99
C VAL A 307 -25.97 -30.66 14.34
N ASP A 308 -25.26 -31.20 15.32
CA ASP A 308 -25.30 -31.08 16.77
C ASP A 308 -24.73 -29.74 17.31
N LEU A 309 -25.29 -29.23 18.42
CA LEU A 309 -25.36 -27.80 18.80
C LEU A 309 -24.55 -27.39 20.06
N SER A 310 -23.56 -28.17 20.51
CA SER A 310 -22.89 -27.89 21.80
C SER A 310 -21.57 -27.10 21.71
N THR A 311 -20.87 -27.13 20.58
CA THR A 311 -19.57 -26.44 20.40
C THR A 311 -19.73 -24.97 20.00
N GLU A 312 -20.86 -24.61 19.41
CA GLU A 312 -21.16 -23.30 18.84
C GLU A 312 -21.20 -22.19 19.89
N ASN A 313 -21.87 -22.45 21.03
CA ASN A 313 -22.04 -21.46 22.10
C ASN A 313 -20.72 -20.96 22.69
N ARG A 314 -19.71 -21.83 22.82
CA ARG A 314 -18.40 -21.48 23.39
C ARG A 314 -17.54 -20.65 22.42
N THR A 315 -17.62 -20.96 21.13
CA THR A 315 -16.90 -20.21 20.09
C THR A 315 -17.49 -18.81 19.93
N THR A 316 -18.83 -18.69 19.96
CA THR A 316 -19.52 -17.40 19.90
C THR A 316 -19.19 -16.52 21.10
N GLU A 317 -19.15 -17.06 22.32
CA GLU A 317 -18.78 -16.30 23.53
C GLU A 317 -17.34 -15.77 23.47
N ILE A 318 -16.39 -16.59 23.04
CA ILE A 318 -14.99 -16.17 22.84
C ILE A 318 -14.94 -15.05 21.81
N LEU A 319 -15.60 -15.21 20.67
CA LEU A 319 -15.59 -14.23 19.58
C LEU A 319 -16.24 -12.91 19.97
N GLU A 320 -17.37 -12.95 20.66
CA GLU A 320 -18.05 -11.75 21.16
C GLU A 320 -17.13 -10.94 22.08
N SER A 321 -16.31 -11.63 22.90
CA SER A 321 -15.32 -11.00 23.77
C SER A 321 -14.08 -10.44 23.05
N LEU A 322 -13.79 -10.88 21.82
CA LEU A 322 -12.65 -10.37 21.06
C LEU A 322 -12.89 -8.94 20.57
N ALA A 323 -11.96 -8.05 20.93
CA ALA A 323 -11.82 -6.71 20.38
C ALA A 323 -10.65 -6.67 19.36
N PRO A 324 -10.73 -5.83 18.32
CA PRO A 324 -9.62 -5.64 17.39
C PRO A 324 -8.41 -5.02 18.10
N VAL A 325 -7.20 -5.46 17.72
CA VAL A 325 -5.95 -4.88 18.22
C VAL A 325 -5.51 -3.76 17.28
N ILE A 326 -6.14 -2.59 17.44
CA ILE A 326 -5.97 -1.44 16.54
C ILE A 326 -4.50 -1.08 16.35
N GLY A 327 -3.67 -1.19 17.39
CA GLY A 327 -2.22 -0.93 17.29
C GLY A 327 -1.52 -1.82 16.24
N HIS A 328 -1.86 -3.10 16.17
CA HIS A 328 -1.30 -4.00 15.16
C HIS A 328 -1.85 -3.70 13.77
N ASP A 329 -3.14 -3.36 13.66
CA ASP A 329 -3.77 -3.00 12.38
C ASP A 329 -3.12 -1.73 11.79
N VAL A 330 -2.85 -0.72 12.64
CA VAL A 330 -2.13 0.50 12.29
C VAL A 330 -0.69 0.20 11.89
N LEU A 331 0.04 -0.62 12.65
CA LEU A 331 1.42 -1.01 12.32
C LEU A 331 1.51 -1.70 10.95
N ARG A 332 0.59 -2.62 10.64
CA ARG A 332 0.52 -3.22 9.29
C ARG A 332 0.22 -2.18 8.22
N GLY A 333 -0.61 -1.18 8.53
CA GLY A 333 -0.82 0.01 7.72
C GLY A 333 0.47 0.75 7.42
N THR A 334 1.24 1.06 8.46
CA THR A 334 2.53 1.76 8.36
C THR A 334 3.55 1.00 7.52
N TYR A 335 3.70 -0.32 7.71
CA TYR A 335 4.64 -1.10 6.90
C TYR A 335 4.24 -1.18 5.42
N ASN A 336 2.95 -1.33 5.11
CA ASN A 336 2.49 -1.31 3.71
C ASN A 336 2.67 0.08 3.10
N ALA A 337 2.35 1.14 3.83
CA ALA A 337 2.58 2.52 3.38
C ALA A 337 4.06 2.77 3.09
N GLY A 338 4.95 2.36 4.00
CA GLY A 338 6.40 2.50 3.82
C GLY A 338 6.92 1.73 2.60
N ALA A 339 6.48 0.48 2.41
CA ALA A 339 6.84 -0.31 1.24
C ALA A 339 6.34 0.33 -0.07
N ASP A 340 5.12 0.86 -0.10
CA ASP A 340 4.56 1.53 -1.29
C ASP A 340 5.24 2.87 -1.58
N ILE A 341 5.59 3.66 -0.55
CA ILE A 341 6.38 4.89 -0.71
C ILE A 341 7.76 4.56 -1.30
N ALA A 342 8.47 3.60 -0.71
CA ALA A 342 9.79 3.18 -1.18
C ALA A 342 9.71 2.63 -2.61
N SER A 343 8.71 1.80 -2.90
CA SER A 343 8.43 1.27 -4.25
C SER A 343 8.18 2.39 -5.26
N GLN A 344 7.38 3.40 -4.90
CA GLN A 344 7.05 4.50 -5.79
C GLN A 344 8.25 5.40 -6.07
N VAL A 345 9.02 5.76 -5.04
CA VAL A 345 10.17 6.67 -5.17
C VAL A 345 11.37 5.94 -5.77
N LEU A 346 11.84 4.87 -5.14
CA LEU A 346 13.03 4.13 -5.59
C LEU A 346 12.76 3.39 -6.91
N GLY A 347 11.58 2.78 -7.05
CA GLY A 347 11.21 2.10 -8.29
C GLY A 347 11.02 3.06 -9.45
N GLY A 348 10.49 4.25 -9.18
CA GLY A 348 10.40 5.33 -10.16
C GLY A 348 11.77 5.85 -10.62
N GLU A 349 12.69 6.07 -9.68
CA GLU A 349 14.08 6.43 -9.97
C GLU A 349 14.79 5.34 -10.79
N ILE A 350 14.63 4.06 -10.44
CA ILE A 350 15.17 2.93 -11.22
C ILE A 350 14.58 2.91 -12.62
N MET A 351 13.26 3.07 -12.76
CA MET A 351 12.58 3.09 -14.06
C MET A 351 13.10 4.22 -14.93
N HIS A 352 13.22 5.43 -14.37
CA HIS A 352 13.75 6.61 -15.04
C HIS A 352 15.24 6.45 -15.41
N ALA A 353 16.07 5.96 -14.49
CA ALA A 353 17.50 5.80 -14.73
C ALA A 353 17.82 4.80 -15.84
N LEU A 354 16.94 3.82 -16.06
CA LEU A 354 17.07 2.77 -17.07
C LEU A 354 16.30 3.07 -18.37
N GLN A 355 15.58 4.19 -18.44
CA GLN A 355 14.86 4.55 -19.66
C GLN A 355 15.81 5.14 -20.72
N PRO A 356 15.54 4.92 -22.03
CA PRO A 356 16.42 5.38 -23.10
C PRO A 356 16.59 6.91 -23.16
N GLU A 357 15.49 7.65 -22.99
CA GLU A 357 15.46 9.12 -23.02
C GLU A 357 15.20 9.67 -21.62
N LYS A 358 16.23 10.19 -20.97
CA LYS A 358 16.12 10.69 -19.59
C LYS A 358 15.62 12.13 -19.58
N ASN A 359 14.65 12.41 -18.72
CA ASN A 359 14.28 13.79 -18.44
C ASN A 359 15.43 14.48 -17.69
N PRO A 360 15.92 15.65 -18.14
CA PRO A 360 17.03 16.36 -17.49
C PRO A 360 16.73 16.78 -16.04
N GLU A 361 15.45 16.89 -15.67
CA GLU A 361 15.02 17.24 -14.31
C GLU A 361 15.07 16.07 -13.31
N GLY A 362 15.46 14.88 -13.76
CA GLY A 362 15.42 13.63 -12.99
C GLY A 362 14.02 13.05 -12.82
N PHE A 363 13.86 12.01 -12.00
CA PHE A 363 12.54 11.42 -11.72
C PHE A 363 11.70 12.35 -10.83
N ARG A 364 10.51 12.70 -11.27
CA ARG A 364 9.60 13.59 -10.54
C ARG A 364 8.20 13.01 -10.45
N ILE A 365 7.69 12.93 -9.22
CA ILE A 365 6.30 12.61 -8.90
C ILE A 365 5.52 13.92 -8.84
N LYS A 366 4.35 13.97 -9.47
CA LYS A 366 3.45 15.12 -9.44
C LYS A 366 2.09 14.72 -8.89
N LEU A 367 1.62 15.46 -7.89
CA LEU A 367 0.23 15.40 -7.48
C LEU A 367 -0.62 16.12 -8.53
N MET A 368 -1.52 15.39 -9.17
CA MET A 368 -2.42 16.01 -10.15
C MET A 368 -3.53 16.76 -9.42
N ALA A 369 -4.05 17.82 -10.07
CA ALA A 369 -5.21 18.53 -9.56
C ALA A 369 -6.39 17.55 -9.37
N PRO A 370 -7.19 17.72 -8.30
CA PRO A 370 -8.41 16.95 -8.13
C PRO A 370 -9.28 17.06 -9.38
N ARG A 371 -9.79 15.93 -9.86
CA ARG A 371 -10.60 15.89 -11.09
C ARG A 371 -11.97 15.27 -10.85
N ILE A 372 -12.96 15.74 -11.61
CA ILE A 372 -14.24 15.03 -11.79
C ILE A 372 -14.03 13.99 -12.89
N PRO A 373 -14.15 12.68 -12.60
CA PRO A 373 -13.85 11.64 -13.58
C PRO A 373 -14.92 11.56 -14.67
N SER A 374 -14.47 11.29 -15.90
CA SER A 374 -15.35 10.96 -17.03
C SER A 374 -15.68 9.47 -17.00
N ALA A 375 -16.68 9.04 -17.79
CA ALA A 375 -17.00 7.62 -17.94
C ALA A 375 -15.78 6.79 -18.41
N GLU A 376 -14.94 7.36 -19.28
CA GLU A 376 -13.69 6.73 -19.72
C GLU A 376 -12.68 6.60 -18.57
N HIS A 377 -12.52 7.66 -17.76
CA HIS A 377 -11.65 7.60 -16.58
C HIS A 377 -12.13 6.52 -15.59
N VAL A 378 -13.44 6.44 -15.33
CA VAL A 378 -14.05 5.40 -14.49
C VAL A 378 -13.77 4.01 -15.07
N ALA A 379 -14.02 3.82 -16.37
CA ALA A 379 -13.82 2.53 -17.01
C ALA A 379 -12.34 2.11 -16.96
N ASN A 380 -11.40 3.00 -17.28
CA ASN A 380 -9.96 2.70 -17.23
C ASN A 380 -9.48 2.42 -15.80
N GLN A 381 -9.98 3.18 -14.83
CA GLN A 381 -9.63 2.95 -13.43
C GLN A 381 -10.12 1.59 -12.94
N PHE A 382 -11.37 1.21 -13.20
CA PHE A 382 -11.94 -0.03 -12.66
C PHE A 382 -11.66 -1.28 -13.51
N LEU A 383 -11.70 -1.19 -14.83
CA LEU A 383 -11.55 -2.35 -15.73
C LEU A 383 -10.11 -2.59 -16.18
N THR A 384 -9.19 -1.68 -15.85
CA THR A 384 -7.75 -1.88 -16.10
C THR A 384 -6.97 -1.84 -14.80
N THR A 385 -6.91 -0.68 -14.14
CA THR A 385 -6.05 -0.54 -12.96
C THR A 385 -6.54 -1.38 -11.78
N ASN A 386 -7.83 -1.30 -11.45
CA ASN A 386 -8.43 -2.09 -10.38
C ASN A 386 -8.48 -3.57 -10.72
N ALA A 387 -8.81 -3.93 -11.95
CA ALA A 387 -8.76 -5.31 -12.40
C ALA A 387 -7.40 -5.98 -12.13
N ILE A 388 -6.30 -5.32 -12.51
CA ILE A 388 -4.94 -5.80 -12.24
C ILE A 388 -4.63 -5.77 -10.74
N ARG A 389 -4.93 -4.67 -10.04
CA ARG A 389 -4.65 -4.53 -8.60
C ARG A 389 -5.37 -5.58 -7.76
N THR A 390 -6.65 -5.76 -8.00
CA THR A 390 -7.51 -6.73 -7.30
C THR A 390 -7.01 -8.16 -7.57
N SER A 391 -6.79 -8.52 -8.84
CA SER A 391 -6.22 -9.83 -9.22
C SER A 391 -4.90 -10.13 -8.50
N MET A 392 -4.00 -9.14 -8.44
CA MET A 392 -2.69 -9.32 -7.81
C MET A 392 -2.77 -9.38 -6.29
N SER A 393 -3.61 -8.54 -5.68
CA SER A 393 -3.79 -8.54 -4.23
C SER A 393 -4.45 -9.84 -3.76
N GLU A 394 -5.43 -10.34 -4.53
CA GLU A 394 -6.07 -11.66 -4.33
C GLU A 394 -5.06 -12.80 -4.51
N THR A 395 -4.20 -12.74 -5.53
CA THR A 395 -3.12 -13.71 -5.74
C THR A 395 -2.16 -13.74 -4.55
N ILE A 396 -1.69 -12.58 -4.09
CA ILE A 396 -0.78 -12.47 -2.93
C ILE A 396 -1.42 -13.06 -1.68
N ILE A 397 -2.64 -12.67 -1.34
CA ILE A 397 -3.29 -13.16 -0.12
C ILE A 397 -3.61 -14.65 -0.21
N THR A 398 -3.95 -15.15 -1.40
CA THR A 398 -4.16 -16.56 -1.65
C THR A 398 -2.89 -17.36 -1.45
N VAL A 399 -1.77 -16.89 -1.97
CA VAL A 399 -0.47 -17.53 -1.77
C VAL A 399 -0.08 -17.52 -0.30
N VAL A 400 -0.26 -16.41 0.41
CA VAL A 400 -0.02 -16.34 1.87
C VAL A 400 -0.84 -17.38 2.60
N VAL A 401 -2.16 -17.37 2.43
CA VAL A 401 -3.07 -18.28 3.15
C VAL A 401 -2.78 -19.75 2.79
N SER A 402 -2.64 -20.05 1.49
CA SER A 402 -2.45 -21.41 1.01
C SER A 402 -1.09 -21.98 1.43
N ALA A 403 -0.02 -21.22 1.25
CA ALA A 403 1.32 -21.63 1.64
C ALA A 403 1.44 -21.77 3.16
N SER A 404 0.97 -20.79 3.94
CA SER A 404 0.98 -20.89 5.41
C SER A 404 0.26 -22.15 5.88
N ARG A 405 -0.93 -22.45 5.33
CA ARG A 405 -1.70 -23.65 5.70
C ARG A 405 -1.00 -24.93 5.29
N TYR A 406 -0.49 -25.01 4.07
CA TYR A 406 0.21 -26.20 3.57
C TYR A 406 1.50 -26.47 4.34
N PHE A 407 2.40 -25.49 4.45
CA PHE A 407 3.70 -25.67 5.09
C PHE A 407 3.57 -25.88 6.60
N SER A 408 2.51 -25.38 7.25
CA SER A 408 2.22 -25.69 8.67
C SER A 408 1.85 -27.16 8.91
N THR A 409 1.54 -27.94 7.87
CA THR A 409 1.33 -29.40 8.01
C THR A 409 2.65 -30.18 8.05
N LEU A 410 3.75 -29.56 7.65
CA LEU A 410 5.06 -30.19 7.63
C LEU A 410 5.75 -30.04 9.00
N PRO A 411 6.68 -30.94 9.36
CA PRO A 411 7.42 -30.87 10.62
C PRO A 411 8.54 -29.82 10.55
N ILE A 412 8.20 -28.57 10.26
CA ILE A 412 9.11 -27.42 10.20
C ILE A 412 8.63 -26.32 11.16
N SER A 413 9.54 -25.44 11.57
CA SER A 413 9.22 -24.37 12.52
C SER A 413 8.32 -23.29 11.90
N LYS A 414 7.54 -22.60 12.73
CA LYS A 414 6.71 -21.47 12.29
C LYS A 414 7.55 -20.39 11.60
N THR A 415 8.76 -20.12 12.11
CA THR A 415 9.67 -19.15 11.51
C THR A 415 10.08 -19.57 10.09
N GLU A 416 10.35 -20.85 9.84
CA GLU A 416 10.63 -21.35 8.48
C GLU A 416 9.41 -21.23 7.57
N VAL A 417 8.21 -21.54 8.07
CA VAL A 417 6.94 -21.33 7.32
C VAL A 417 6.80 -19.86 6.91
N ASP A 418 6.98 -18.93 7.86
CA ASP A 418 6.84 -17.49 7.60
C ASP A 418 7.88 -17.01 6.57
N HIS A 419 9.12 -17.49 6.61
CA HIS A 419 10.14 -17.15 5.61
C HIS A 419 9.80 -17.68 4.21
N ILE A 420 9.32 -18.93 4.12
CA ILE A 420 8.90 -19.53 2.84
C ILE A 420 7.73 -18.73 2.25
N VAL A 421 6.73 -18.40 3.08
CA VAL A 421 5.57 -17.61 2.68
C VAL A 421 5.99 -16.23 2.18
N ASN A 422 6.86 -15.53 2.91
CA ASN A 422 7.34 -14.21 2.52
C ASN A 422 8.14 -14.26 1.21
N ALA A 423 8.93 -15.31 0.99
CA ALA A 423 9.66 -15.51 -0.27
C ALA A 423 8.71 -15.77 -1.45
N LEU A 424 7.64 -16.55 -1.25
CA LEU A 424 6.62 -16.78 -2.27
C LEU A 424 5.86 -15.49 -2.60
N VAL A 425 5.53 -14.67 -1.60
CA VAL A 425 4.94 -13.34 -1.81
C VAL A 425 5.86 -12.46 -2.65
N ALA A 426 7.15 -12.42 -2.34
CA ALA A 426 8.13 -11.66 -3.11
C ALA A 426 8.19 -12.11 -4.59
N ALA A 427 8.15 -13.43 -4.84
CA ALA A 427 8.12 -13.99 -6.18
C ALA A 427 6.84 -13.61 -6.96
N VAL A 428 5.68 -13.63 -6.30
CA VAL A 428 4.41 -13.20 -6.89
C VAL A 428 4.44 -11.70 -7.22
N VAL A 429 4.93 -10.86 -6.31
CA VAL A 429 5.07 -9.42 -6.55
C VAL A 429 6.01 -9.16 -7.72
N PHE A 430 7.13 -9.87 -7.81
CA PHE A 430 8.04 -9.81 -8.95
C PHE A 430 7.31 -10.15 -10.25
N ALA A 431 6.64 -11.31 -10.30
CA ALA A 431 5.93 -11.79 -11.49
C ALA A 431 4.75 -10.90 -11.90
N SER A 432 4.14 -10.18 -10.95
CA SER A 432 3.01 -9.28 -11.18
C SER A 432 3.38 -7.98 -11.88
N ARG A 433 4.64 -7.55 -11.78
CA ARG A 433 5.04 -6.19 -12.15
C ARG A 433 4.73 -5.81 -13.61
N PRO A 434 4.93 -6.69 -14.60
CA PRO A 434 4.55 -6.39 -15.98
C PRO A 434 3.07 -6.03 -16.12
N GLY A 435 2.18 -6.64 -15.33
CA GLY A 435 0.75 -6.33 -15.30
C GLY A 435 0.49 -4.85 -14.98
N PHE A 436 1.09 -4.34 -13.91
CA PHE A 436 0.94 -2.93 -13.51
C PHE A 436 1.56 -1.94 -14.49
N VAL A 437 2.70 -2.30 -15.09
CA VAL A 437 3.46 -1.39 -15.95
C VAL A 437 2.81 -1.27 -17.34
N TYR A 438 2.34 -2.38 -17.90
CA TYR A 438 1.92 -2.43 -19.31
C TYR A 438 0.40 -2.44 -19.53
N ALA A 439 -0.43 -2.65 -18.50
CA ALA A 439 -1.88 -2.71 -18.70
C ALA A 439 -2.50 -1.39 -19.22
N ASN A 440 -1.88 -0.24 -18.92
CA ASN A 440 -2.34 1.07 -19.38
C ASN A 440 -1.66 1.55 -20.68
N GLN A 441 -0.80 0.74 -21.31
CA GLN A 441 -0.06 1.11 -22.54
C GLN A 441 -0.89 0.94 -23.83
N GLY A 442 -2.22 1.03 -23.75
CA GLY A 442 -3.12 0.80 -24.88
C GLY A 442 -2.88 1.73 -26.07
N THR A 443 -3.26 1.30 -27.28
CA THR A 443 -3.26 2.16 -28.46
C THR A 443 -4.37 3.21 -28.34
N LYS A 444 -4.16 4.38 -28.95
CA LYS A 444 -5.27 5.34 -29.13
C LYS A 444 -6.38 4.66 -29.94
N PRO A 445 -7.67 4.85 -29.60
CA PRO A 445 -8.77 4.28 -30.36
C PRO A 445 -8.64 4.65 -31.83
N ALA A 446 -8.97 3.74 -32.75
CA ALA A 446 -9.12 4.09 -34.14
C ALA A 446 -10.14 5.23 -34.23
N ALA A 447 -9.77 6.35 -34.86
CA ALA A 447 -10.73 7.39 -35.17
C ALA A 447 -11.78 6.76 -36.08
N ASN A 448 -13.02 6.62 -35.58
CA ASN A 448 -14.12 6.06 -36.35
C ASN A 448 -14.23 6.84 -37.68
N VAL A 449 -14.11 6.10 -38.79
CA VAL A 449 -14.48 6.55 -40.14
C VAL A 449 -15.98 6.38 -40.32
#